data_AF-A0A1Y1YKN1-F1
#
_entry.id   AF-A0A1Y1YKN1-F1
#
_cell.length_a   1.000
_cell.length_b   1.000
_cell.length_c   1.000
_cell.angle_alpha   90.00
_cell.angle_beta   90.00
_cell.angle_gamma   90.00
#
_symmetry.space_group_name_H-M   'P 1'
#
loop_
_entity.id
_entity.type
_entity.pdbx_description
1 polymer ?
#
loop_
_entity_poly.entity_id
_entity_poly.type
_entity_poly.pdbx_seq_one_letter_code
_entity_poly.pdbx_strand_id
1 'polypeptide(L)'
;MAPTPGLAGLASLALPDYKNVPHSYKLPVTHREVVRTFSKLSRLALISLVHQWLSKKSRDFCRPYLAADEDPDVDPDRQMYEPAHSYEELQEVYKELAARKGGRKEVVDRILEGDWRLGISMYQLATAEIQHLLEHPGALRWTAKRLAKVRNPKLPETDMEVTNESEHLPRFQAQTFMMNLAKELVPLMKSHFFITRIKTLPMTILRVYVHDSPYSTEASLAADTNGPDGAKAVFFIWPNGSPFVFVSLSTHLGQAVGDEGRHLRDVVLQSIPKAFSRPSARYQLQGTSFSARSLSALLTYRGPGKTNAAAGGWSIFADHSFNQNALDFVTAPRASQEASGSLENEMAVSSIRVGPGRPRRVVDNTETPETKRRRRVAEGRFGSSAKPNDGQGVEHFEVRIDDPFPAIPHGPGAQADVDTSEISNSGGKQTRKGRPSLLDRTAEDMEDIESERADVWVPDVRIAFSGSHVFAGVRQLVETGVVDGEKMPGWMTGESGVTQGAVRSGRMKTKGAVPGV
;
A
#
# COMPACT_ATOMS: atom_id res chain seq x y z
N MET A 1 4.51 73.02 4.27
CA MET A 1 4.64 71.70 4.90
C MET A 1 4.12 70.67 3.92
N ALA A 2 5.01 69.98 3.22
CA ALA A 2 4.66 68.87 2.33
C ALA A 2 4.55 67.58 3.16
N PRO A 3 3.61 66.67 2.86
CA PRO A 3 3.57 65.37 3.51
C PRO A 3 4.60 64.43 2.87
N THR A 4 5.43 63.83 3.71
CA THR A 4 6.37 62.74 3.38
C THR A 4 5.60 61.45 3.05
N PRO A 5 5.95 60.73 1.96
CA PRO A 5 5.42 59.40 1.70
C PRO A 5 6.23 58.36 2.50
N GLY A 6 5.58 57.62 3.40
CA GLY A 6 6.22 56.66 4.30
C GLY A 6 5.77 55.23 4.05
N LEU A 7 6.64 54.49 3.33
CA LEU A 7 6.90 53.05 3.43
C LEU A 7 5.86 52.06 2.88
N ALA A 8 6.02 51.79 1.57
CA ALA A 8 5.67 50.53 0.95
C ALA A 8 6.38 49.34 1.64
N GLY A 9 5.68 48.21 1.67
CA GLY A 9 5.99 47.01 2.46
C GLY A 9 7.42 46.49 2.35
N LEU A 10 8.05 46.34 3.51
CA LEU A 10 9.24 45.51 3.68
C LEU A 10 8.85 44.05 3.43
N ALA A 11 9.34 43.47 2.33
CA ALA A 11 9.43 42.03 2.20
C ALA A 11 10.22 41.51 3.42
N SER A 12 9.56 40.73 4.28
CA SER A 12 10.23 40.13 5.43
C SER A 12 11.36 39.24 4.93
N LEU A 13 12.59 39.56 5.34
CA LEU A 13 13.77 38.73 5.07
C LEU A 13 13.53 37.35 5.71
N ALA A 14 13.23 36.35 4.88
CA ALA A 14 13.06 34.99 5.33
C ALA A 14 14.43 34.40 5.68
N LEU A 15 14.68 34.20 6.97
CA LEU A 15 15.87 33.50 7.46
C LEU A 15 15.64 31.99 7.40
N PRO A 16 16.67 31.18 7.05
CA PRO A 16 16.59 29.74 7.23
C PRO A 16 16.32 29.38 8.70
N ASP A 17 15.28 28.59 8.97
CA ASP A 17 14.94 28.09 10.30
C ASP A 17 15.12 26.57 10.35
N TYR A 18 15.29 25.98 11.52
CA TYR A 18 15.33 24.54 11.79
C TYR A 18 13.96 23.97 12.18
N LYS A 19 12.86 24.67 11.88
CA LYS A 19 11.49 24.17 12.16
C LYS A 19 10.88 23.39 11.01
N ASN A 20 9.93 22.52 11.35
CA ASN A 20 9.05 21.86 10.38
C ASN A 20 8.01 22.82 9.85
N VAL A 21 7.43 22.49 8.69
CA VAL A 21 6.32 23.24 8.11
C VAL A 21 5.07 23.10 9.02
N PRO A 22 4.51 24.20 9.54
CA PRO A 22 3.32 24.17 10.40
C PRO A 22 2.04 23.75 9.68
N HIS A 23 1.04 23.27 10.44
CA HIS A 23 -0.28 22.93 9.94
C HIS A 23 -1.04 24.11 9.32
N SER A 24 -0.82 25.33 9.84
CA SER A 24 -1.52 26.55 9.45
C SER A 24 -1.05 27.12 8.11
N TYR A 25 0.12 26.71 7.62
CA TYR A 25 0.67 27.23 6.38
C TYR A 25 -0.20 26.87 5.20
N LYS A 26 -0.46 27.85 4.34
CA LYS A 26 -1.37 27.72 3.21
C LYS A 26 -0.64 27.53 1.89
N LEU A 27 -1.21 26.69 1.05
CA LEU A 27 -0.91 26.60 -0.36
C LEU A 27 -1.96 27.38 -1.15
N PRO A 28 -1.58 28.07 -2.24
CA PRO A 28 -2.53 28.71 -3.13
C PRO A 28 -3.56 27.71 -3.67
N VAL A 29 -4.80 28.17 -3.90
CA VAL A 29 -5.87 27.31 -4.43
C VAL A 29 -5.57 26.78 -5.83
N THR A 30 -4.72 27.51 -6.59
CA THR A 30 -4.21 27.12 -7.91
C THR A 30 -3.06 26.11 -7.85
N HIS A 31 -2.55 25.78 -6.66
CA HIS A 31 -1.45 24.85 -6.50
C HIS A 31 -1.84 23.46 -7.02
N ARG A 32 -0.96 22.84 -7.82
CA ARG A 32 -1.22 21.56 -8.51
C ARG A 32 -1.73 20.46 -7.57
N GLU A 33 -1.13 20.33 -6.39
CA GLU A 33 -1.53 19.32 -5.40
C GLU A 33 -2.94 19.55 -4.83
N VAL A 34 -3.31 20.82 -4.65
CA VAL A 34 -4.64 21.20 -4.15
C VAL A 34 -5.67 20.87 -5.23
N VAL A 35 -5.49 21.40 -6.45
CA VAL A 35 -6.40 21.13 -7.57
C VAL A 35 -6.54 19.61 -7.81
N ARG A 36 -5.41 18.89 -7.83
CA ARG A 36 -5.39 17.44 -8.05
C ARG A 36 -6.14 16.68 -6.96
N THR A 37 -5.90 16.97 -5.68
CA THR A 37 -6.51 16.23 -4.57
C THR A 37 -8.01 16.49 -4.51
N PHE A 38 -8.44 17.75 -4.57
CA PHE A 38 -9.85 18.12 -4.48
C PHE A 38 -10.65 17.70 -5.72
N SER A 39 -10.00 17.56 -6.89
CA SER A 39 -10.66 17.03 -8.10
C SER A 39 -11.07 15.55 -8.00
N LYS A 40 -10.48 14.78 -7.08
CA LYS A 40 -10.66 13.32 -6.97
C LYS A 40 -11.54 12.86 -5.80
N LEU A 41 -11.89 13.77 -4.91
CA LEU A 41 -12.71 13.45 -3.74
C LEU A 41 -14.19 13.36 -4.09
N SER A 42 -14.91 12.44 -3.43
CA SER A 42 -16.37 12.40 -3.55
C SER A 42 -17.01 13.67 -2.95
N ARG A 43 -18.22 14.01 -3.42
CA ARG A 43 -19.00 15.13 -2.86
C ARG A 43 -19.19 15.00 -1.34
N LEU A 44 -19.49 13.78 -0.87
CA LEU A 44 -19.73 13.51 0.54
C LEU A 44 -18.44 13.67 1.37
N ALA A 45 -17.30 13.20 0.86
CA ALA A 45 -16.01 13.41 1.52
C ALA A 45 -15.65 14.88 1.66
N LEU A 46 -15.86 15.69 0.61
CA LEU A 46 -15.59 17.13 0.66
C LEU A 46 -16.39 17.80 1.79
N ILE A 47 -17.70 17.52 1.86
CA ILE A 47 -18.58 18.07 2.90
C ILE A 47 -18.17 17.58 4.30
N SER A 48 -17.87 16.28 4.44
CA SER A 48 -17.41 15.71 5.72
C SER A 48 -16.10 16.33 6.18
N LEU A 49 -15.16 16.60 5.26
CA LEU A 49 -13.89 17.27 5.56
C LEU A 49 -14.13 18.71 6.01
N VAL A 50 -15.02 19.43 5.36
CA VAL A 50 -15.38 20.80 5.76
C VAL A 50 -15.93 20.83 7.19
N HIS A 51 -16.85 19.92 7.54
CA HIS A 51 -17.34 19.83 8.93
C HIS A 51 -16.21 19.50 9.93
N GLN A 52 -15.26 18.64 9.54
CA GLN A 52 -14.08 18.37 10.35
C GLN A 52 -13.23 19.62 10.55
N TRP A 53 -12.98 20.40 9.50
CA TRP A 53 -12.17 21.63 9.53
C TRP A 53 -12.80 22.77 10.30
N LEU A 54 -14.13 22.89 10.27
CA LEU A 54 -14.90 23.88 11.05
C LEU A 54 -15.05 23.49 12.53
N SER A 55 -14.62 22.28 12.91
CA SER A 55 -14.66 21.83 14.30
C SER A 55 -13.76 22.70 15.18
N LYS A 56 -14.11 22.86 16.46
CA LYS A 56 -13.36 23.69 17.41
C LYS A 56 -11.87 23.31 17.52
N LYS A 57 -11.51 22.04 17.25
CA LYS A 57 -10.14 21.53 17.38
C LYS A 57 -9.21 21.93 16.23
N SER A 58 -9.76 22.37 15.11
CA SER A 58 -9.03 22.67 13.87
C SER A 58 -9.10 24.12 13.43
N ARG A 59 -9.85 24.97 14.15
CA ARG A 59 -10.06 26.38 13.77
C ARG A 59 -8.74 27.13 13.64
N ASP A 60 -7.77 26.86 14.51
CA ASP A 60 -6.47 27.55 14.55
C ASP A 60 -5.66 27.40 13.25
N PHE A 61 -5.83 26.30 12.52
CA PHE A 61 -5.05 25.99 11.31
C PHE A 61 -5.91 25.69 10.07
N CYS A 62 -7.24 25.77 10.17
CA CYS A 62 -8.18 25.66 9.04
C CYS A 62 -9.09 26.88 8.90
N ARG A 63 -8.65 28.06 9.35
CA ARG A 63 -9.48 29.27 9.36
C ARG A 63 -10.04 29.59 7.95
N PRO A 64 -11.38 29.60 7.77
CA PRO A 64 -12.03 30.04 6.55
C PRO A 64 -11.99 31.57 6.43
N TYR A 65 -12.28 32.07 5.24
CA TYR A 65 -12.55 33.48 4.96
C TYR A 65 -13.96 33.83 5.44
N LEU A 66 -14.06 34.80 6.34
CA LEU A 66 -15.33 35.26 6.93
C LEU A 66 -15.59 36.73 6.54
N ALA A 67 -16.82 37.21 6.73
CA ALA A 67 -17.20 38.59 6.42
C ALA A 67 -16.34 39.64 7.15
N ALA A 68 -15.82 39.32 8.33
CA ALA A 68 -14.89 40.20 9.06
C ALA A 68 -13.51 40.34 8.40
N ASP A 69 -13.15 39.45 7.48
CA ASP A 69 -11.91 39.49 6.71
C ASP A 69 -12.09 40.23 5.37
N GLU A 70 -13.29 40.73 5.08
CA GLU A 70 -13.60 41.44 3.85
C GLU A 70 -12.97 42.83 3.82
N ASP A 71 -12.26 43.10 2.73
CA ASP A 71 -11.67 44.42 2.49
C ASP A 71 -12.77 45.38 2.02
N PRO A 72 -13.00 46.51 2.73
CA PRO A 72 -14.05 47.47 2.39
C PRO A 72 -13.94 48.06 0.98
N ASP A 73 -12.77 47.97 0.34
CA ASP A 73 -12.53 48.49 -1.01
C ASP A 73 -12.89 47.49 -2.13
N VAL A 74 -13.30 46.25 -1.78
CA VAL A 74 -13.68 45.23 -2.76
C VAL A 74 -15.15 45.36 -3.14
N ASP A 75 -15.39 45.55 -4.44
CA ASP A 75 -16.73 45.57 -5.05
C ASP A 75 -17.50 44.27 -4.76
N PRO A 76 -18.59 44.32 -3.97
CA PRO A 76 -19.37 43.14 -3.59
C PRO A 76 -19.92 42.40 -4.81
N ASP A 77 -20.24 43.12 -5.89
CA ASP A 77 -20.81 42.57 -7.12
C ASP A 77 -19.82 41.69 -7.90
N ARG A 78 -18.52 41.75 -7.55
CA ARG A 78 -17.47 40.90 -8.16
C ARG A 78 -17.28 39.58 -7.43
N GLN A 79 -17.87 39.39 -6.25
CA GLN A 79 -17.68 38.17 -5.47
C GLN A 79 -18.72 37.11 -5.84
N MET A 80 -18.26 35.94 -6.27
CA MET A 80 -19.14 34.82 -6.64
C MET A 80 -19.84 34.19 -5.42
N TYR A 81 -19.28 34.36 -4.22
CA TYR A 81 -19.74 33.70 -3.00
C TYR A 81 -19.72 34.68 -1.82
N GLU A 82 -20.90 34.89 -1.22
CA GLU A 82 -21.05 35.65 0.03
C GLU A 82 -20.29 34.97 1.18
N PRO A 83 -19.41 35.71 1.89
CA PRO A 83 -18.71 35.22 3.07
C PRO A 83 -19.67 35.00 4.24
N ALA A 84 -19.49 33.92 5.01
CA ALA A 84 -20.23 33.72 6.24
C ALA A 84 -19.73 34.66 7.36
N HIS A 85 -20.60 35.01 8.29
CA HIS A 85 -20.27 35.83 9.46
C HIS A 85 -19.67 35.00 10.61
N SER A 86 -19.98 33.70 10.65
CA SER A 86 -19.52 32.80 11.71
C SER A 86 -19.21 31.39 11.22
N TYR A 87 -18.49 30.63 12.05
CA TYR A 87 -18.21 29.21 11.79
C TYR A 87 -19.49 28.38 11.82
N GLU A 88 -20.42 28.72 12.71
CA GLU A 88 -21.69 28.04 12.91
C GLU A 88 -22.62 28.24 11.71
N GLU A 89 -22.71 29.46 11.19
CA GLU A 89 -23.41 29.76 9.94
C GLU A 89 -22.82 28.96 8.77
N LEU A 90 -21.49 28.93 8.65
CA LEU A 90 -20.84 28.16 7.61
C LEU A 90 -21.11 26.65 7.75
N GLN A 91 -21.20 26.13 8.98
CA GLN A 91 -21.61 24.74 9.20
C GLN A 91 -23.04 24.47 8.71
N GLU A 92 -23.98 25.39 8.92
CA GLU A 92 -25.35 25.25 8.39
C GLU A 92 -25.37 25.28 6.87
N VAL A 93 -24.61 26.18 6.22
CA VAL A 93 -24.48 26.22 4.76
C VAL A 93 -24.02 24.87 4.20
N TYR A 94 -23.02 24.24 4.81
CA TYR A 94 -22.56 22.92 4.37
C TYR A 94 -23.51 21.76 4.72
N LYS A 95 -24.33 21.89 5.77
CA LYS A 95 -25.43 20.94 6.06
C LYS A 95 -26.53 21.03 5.01
N GLU A 96 -26.91 22.24 4.60
CA GLU A 96 -27.88 22.46 3.53
C GLU A 96 -27.35 21.95 2.18
N LEU A 97 -26.06 22.21 1.89
CA LEU A 97 -25.37 21.60 0.77
C LEU A 97 -25.44 20.07 0.86
N ALA A 98 -25.21 19.46 2.02
CA ALA A 98 -25.33 18.01 2.17
C ALA A 98 -26.75 17.49 1.84
N ALA A 99 -27.79 18.18 2.32
CA ALA A 99 -29.18 17.81 2.17
C ALA A 99 -29.70 18.00 0.72
N ARG A 100 -29.23 19.03 0.02
CA ARG A 100 -29.65 19.29 -1.36
C ARG A 100 -28.96 18.37 -2.37
N LYS A 101 -29.65 18.08 -3.47
CA LYS A 101 -29.04 17.45 -4.65
C LYS A 101 -28.22 18.50 -5.38
N GLY A 102 -26.92 18.29 -5.51
CA GLY A 102 -25.99 19.23 -6.16
C GLY A 102 -24.77 18.52 -6.72
N GLY A 103 -23.99 19.26 -7.51
CA GLY A 103 -22.80 18.72 -8.17
C GLY A 103 -21.61 18.59 -7.22
N ARG A 104 -20.62 17.76 -7.59
CA ARG A 104 -19.31 17.78 -6.92
C ARG A 104 -18.57 19.10 -7.18
N LYS A 105 -18.60 19.59 -8.41
CA LYS A 105 -17.91 20.80 -8.85
C LYS A 105 -18.35 22.01 -8.02
N GLU A 106 -19.65 22.19 -7.84
CA GLU A 106 -20.24 23.22 -6.98
C GLU A 106 -19.65 23.27 -5.56
N VAL A 107 -19.45 22.10 -4.92
CA VAL A 107 -18.85 22.03 -3.58
C VAL A 107 -17.36 22.37 -3.62
N VAL A 108 -16.63 21.93 -4.65
CA VAL A 108 -15.22 22.27 -4.82
C VAL A 108 -15.03 23.77 -5.05
N ASP A 109 -15.84 24.35 -5.93
CA ASP A 109 -15.79 25.78 -6.26
C ASP A 109 -16.15 26.62 -5.01
N ARG A 110 -17.19 26.23 -4.26
CA ARG A 110 -17.52 26.90 -2.98
C ARG A 110 -16.37 26.82 -1.97
N ILE A 111 -15.68 25.67 -1.86
CA ILE A 111 -14.54 25.53 -0.96
C ILE A 111 -13.35 26.38 -1.42
N LEU A 112 -12.93 26.27 -2.69
CA LEU A 112 -11.69 26.84 -3.19
C LEU A 112 -11.81 28.31 -3.60
N GLU A 113 -12.95 28.74 -4.15
CA GLU A 113 -13.17 30.11 -4.61
C GLU A 113 -13.98 30.93 -3.59
N GLY A 114 -14.73 30.26 -2.71
CA GLY A 114 -15.50 30.89 -1.64
C GLY A 114 -14.77 30.86 -0.30
N ASP A 115 -14.96 29.79 0.47
CA ASP A 115 -14.69 29.80 1.92
C ASP A 115 -13.20 29.66 2.28
N TRP A 116 -12.36 29.12 1.39
CA TRP A 116 -10.90 29.05 1.54
C TRP A 116 -10.17 29.69 0.35
N ARG A 117 -10.73 30.77 -0.19
CA ARG A 117 -10.16 31.57 -1.31
C ARG A 117 -8.72 32.04 -1.11
N LEU A 118 -8.31 32.25 0.15
CA LEU A 118 -6.95 32.66 0.50
C LEU A 118 -5.93 31.50 0.51
N GLY A 119 -6.36 30.27 0.26
CA GLY A 119 -5.49 29.09 0.22
C GLY A 119 -5.90 27.99 1.19
N ILE A 120 -5.41 26.79 0.90
CA ILE A 120 -5.69 25.56 1.65
C ILE A 120 -4.50 25.25 2.54
N SER A 121 -4.76 25.04 3.84
CA SER A 121 -3.69 24.76 4.78
C SER A 121 -3.08 23.37 4.59
N MET A 122 -1.84 23.19 5.06
CA MET A 122 -1.15 21.90 5.00
C MET A 122 -1.89 20.79 5.76
N TYR A 123 -2.60 21.15 6.85
CA TYR A 123 -3.50 20.23 7.52
C TYR A 123 -4.70 19.83 6.63
N GLN A 124 -5.35 20.80 6.01
CA GLN A 124 -6.49 20.54 5.13
C GLN A 124 -6.08 19.64 3.96
N LEU A 125 -4.97 19.95 3.30
CA LEU A 125 -4.41 19.11 2.24
C LEU A 125 -4.10 17.69 2.74
N ALA A 126 -3.47 17.56 3.92
CA ALA A 126 -3.14 16.24 4.49
C ALA A 126 -4.39 15.39 4.78
N THR A 127 -5.43 15.99 5.35
CA THR A 127 -6.70 15.29 5.61
C THR A 127 -7.45 14.93 4.32
N ALA A 128 -7.40 15.81 3.31
CA ALA A 128 -7.99 15.56 2.00
C ALA A 128 -7.29 14.40 1.26
N GLU A 129 -5.96 14.36 1.27
CA GLU A 129 -5.20 13.26 0.66
C GLU A 129 -5.45 11.92 1.35
N ILE A 130 -5.48 11.90 2.69
CA ILE A 130 -5.80 10.68 3.44
C ILE A 130 -7.24 10.23 3.19
N GLN A 131 -8.19 11.15 3.12
CA GLN A 131 -9.57 10.82 2.77
C GLN A 131 -9.65 10.21 1.37
N HIS A 132 -8.93 10.77 0.39
CA HIS A 132 -8.87 10.21 -0.96
C HIS A 132 -8.28 8.79 -0.95
N LEU A 133 -7.22 8.57 -0.17
CA LEU A 133 -6.61 7.25 0.00
C LEU A 133 -7.59 6.22 0.59
N LEU A 134 -8.42 6.63 1.55
CA LEU A 134 -9.41 5.74 2.17
C LEU A 134 -10.59 5.43 1.24
N GLU A 135 -11.03 6.39 0.43
CA GLU A 135 -12.07 6.17 -0.59
C GLU A 135 -11.58 5.29 -1.74
N HIS A 136 -10.29 5.35 -2.06
CA HIS A 136 -9.69 4.64 -3.18
C HIS A 136 -8.49 3.78 -2.72
N PRO A 137 -8.73 2.64 -2.04
CA PRO A 137 -7.67 1.80 -1.51
C PRO A 137 -6.64 1.29 -2.54
N GLY A 138 -7.00 1.28 -3.84
CA GLY A 138 -6.14 0.91 -4.96
C GLY A 138 -5.38 2.07 -5.61
N ALA A 139 -5.49 3.29 -5.09
CA ALA A 139 -4.88 4.48 -5.70
C ALA A 139 -3.35 4.50 -5.62
N LEU A 140 -2.77 3.85 -4.60
CA LEU A 140 -1.33 3.82 -4.37
C LEU A 140 -0.81 2.39 -4.46
N ARG A 141 0.43 2.23 -4.93
CA ARG A 141 1.17 0.97 -4.78
C ARG A 141 1.93 1.00 -3.47
N TRP A 142 1.94 -0.13 -2.77
CA TRP A 142 2.53 -0.26 -1.45
C TRP A 142 3.56 -1.39 -1.40
N THR A 143 4.46 -1.28 -0.43
CA THR A 143 5.31 -2.40 0.04
C THR A 143 5.20 -2.56 1.54
N ALA A 144 5.37 -3.77 2.03
CA ALA A 144 5.48 -4.04 3.46
C ALA A 144 6.96 -4.15 3.87
N LYS A 145 7.28 -3.63 5.06
CA LYS A 145 8.56 -3.82 5.73
C LYS A 145 8.29 -4.34 7.14
N ARG A 146 9.07 -5.31 7.64
CA ARG A 146 8.94 -5.79 9.02
C ARG A 146 9.80 -4.96 9.96
N LEU A 147 9.21 -4.45 11.02
CA LEU A 147 9.91 -3.82 12.13
C LEU A 147 10.40 -4.92 13.09
N ALA A 148 11.71 -5.04 13.23
CA ALA A 148 12.35 -6.04 14.08
C ALA A 148 13.37 -5.39 15.02
N LYS A 149 13.48 -5.90 16.24
CA LYS A 149 14.53 -5.49 17.19
C LYS A 149 15.89 -6.02 16.70
N VAL A 150 16.90 -5.16 16.68
CA VAL A 150 18.27 -5.55 16.35
C VAL A 150 18.82 -6.34 17.52
N ARG A 151 19.26 -7.58 17.28
CA ARG A 151 19.90 -8.41 18.30
C ARG A 151 21.26 -7.82 18.67
N ASN A 152 21.56 -7.76 19.98
CA ASN A 152 22.85 -7.30 20.47
C ASN A 152 23.76 -8.53 20.72
N PRO A 153 24.81 -8.74 19.93
CA PRO A 153 25.65 -9.94 20.03
C PRO A 153 26.49 -10.02 21.32
N LYS A 154 26.52 -8.93 22.12
CA LYS A 154 27.31 -8.86 23.37
C LYS A 154 26.54 -9.27 24.63
N LEU A 155 25.26 -9.58 24.53
CA LEU A 155 24.45 -10.07 25.65
C LEU A 155 24.28 -11.58 25.49
N PRO A 156 24.69 -12.41 26.47
CA PRO A 156 24.45 -13.84 26.42
C PRO A 156 22.94 -14.10 26.42
N GLU A 157 22.50 -15.04 25.59
CA GLU A 157 21.12 -15.55 25.59
C GLU A 157 20.84 -16.20 26.95
N THR A 158 20.16 -15.49 27.85
CA THR A 158 19.43 -16.14 28.93
C THR A 158 18.20 -16.78 28.31
N ASP A 159 18.41 -17.93 27.67
CA ASP A 159 17.45 -18.69 26.86
C ASP A 159 16.40 -19.43 27.71
N MET A 160 16.06 -18.88 28.89
CA MET A 160 15.17 -19.53 29.86
C MET A 160 14.22 -18.57 30.58
N GLU A 161 14.12 -17.32 30.14
CA GLU A 161 13.01 -16.48 30.55
C GLU A 161 11.94 -16.50 29.46
N VAL A 162 10.87 -17.26 29.69
CA VAL A 162 9.52 -16.99 29.15
C VAL A 162 9.02 -15.69 29.81
N THR A 163 9.81 -14.63 29.78
CA THR A 163 9.38 -13.29 30.10
C THR A 163 9.05 -12.61 28.78
N ASN A 164 7.97 -11.84 28.84
CA ASN A 164 7.40 -11.03 27.77
C ASN A 164 8.41 -9.96 27.26
N GLU A 165 9.58 -10.32 26.73
CA GLU A 165 10.59 -9.35 26.25
C GLU A 165 11.27 -9.78 24.94
N SER A 166 11.11 -11.02 24.49
CA SER A 166 11.93 -11.60 23.41
C SER A 166 11.67 -11.04 22.01
N GLU A 167 10.47 -10.53 21.71
CA GLU A 167 10.14 -9.96 20.39
C GLU A 167 9.07 -8.87 20.44
N HIS A 168 9.06 -8.03 21.47
CA HIS A 168 8.02 -7.02 21.57
C HIS A 168 8.20 -5.87 20.60
N LEU A 169 7.14 -5.64 19.83
CA LEU A 169 6.98 -4.44 19.02
C LEU A 169 7.08 -3.20 19.90
N PRO A 170 7.71 -2.13 19.40
CA PRO A 170 7.83 -0.91 20.18
C PRO A 170 6.45 -0.36 20.48
N ARG A 171 6.24 0.10 21.72
CA ARG A 171 4.99 0.79 22.08
C ARG A 171 4.83 2.03 21.21
N PHE A 172 3.77 2.06 20.41
CA PHE A 172 3.50 3.14 19.47
C PHE A 172 2.73 4.27 20.15
N GLN A 173 3.44 5.32 20.58
CA GLN A 173 2.85 6.58 21.02
C GLN A 173 3.13 7.67 19.98
N ALA A 174 2.07 8.11 19.28
CA ALA A 174 2.19 9.00 18.12
C ALA A 174 3.00 10.27 18.40
N GLN A 175 2.74 10.95 19.53
CA GLN A 175 3.41 12.20 19.87
C GLN A 175 4.93 12.03 20.07
N THR A 176 5.34 11.03 20.88
CA THR A 176 6.75 10.74 21.14
C THR A 176 7.46 10.28 19.88
N PHE A 177 6.82 9.40 19.10
CA PHE A 177 7.35 8.96 17.82
C PHE A 177 7.56 10.13 16.85
N MET A 178 6.57 11.03 16.75
CA MET A 178 6.65 12.22 15.89
C MET A 178 7.77 13.16 16.30
N MET A 179 7.95 13.39 17.60
CA MET A 179 9.04 14.22 18.13
C MET A 179 10.42 13.63 17.77
N ASN A 180 10.59 12.32 17.96
CA ASN A 180 11.85 11.65 17.63
C ASN A 180 12.11 11.63 16.12
N LEU A 181 11.06 11.36 15.31
CA LEU A 181 11.16 11.35 13.86
C LEU A 181 11.52 12.74 13.32
N ALA A 182 10.88 13.79 13.83
CA ALA A 182 11.21 15.17 13.49
C ALA A 182 12.66 15.49 13.85
N LYS A 183 13.15 15.09 15.04
CA LYS A 183 14.54 15.31 15.45
C LYS A 183 15.55 14.70 14.49
N GLU A 184 15.27 13.51 13.95
CA GLU A 184 16.14 12.83 12.97
C GLU A 184 16.07 13.46 11.56
N LEU A 185 14.90 13.97 11.15
CA LEU A 185 14.68 14.45 9.78
C LEU A 185 14.90 15.94 9.58
N VAL A 186 14.64 16.77 10.59
CA VAL A 186 14.79 18.24 10.53
C VAL A 186 16.16 18.70 10.01
N PRO A 187 17.29 18.06 10.35
CA PRO A 187 18.60 18.45 9.81
C PRO A 187 18.79 18.13 8.33
N LEU A 188 17.98 17.22 7.77
CA LEU A 188 18.14 16.69 6.41
C LEU A 188 17.13 17.28 5.44
N MET A 189 15.89 17.53 5.90
CA MET A 189 14.81 18.01 5.05
C MET A 189 13.78 18.81 5.85
N LYS A 190 13.11 19.73 5.16
CA LYS A 190 11.90 20.37 5.66
C LYS A 190 10.70 19.54 5.29
N SER A 191 9.88 19.24 6.29
CA SER A 191 8.70 18.42 6.07
C SER A 191 7.53 18.90 6.91
N HIS A 192 6.34 18.78 6.33
CA HIS A 192 5.10 18.79 7.07
C HIS A 192 4.71 17.36 7.40
N PHE A 193 4.50 17.07 8.69
CA PHE A 193 4.09 15.76 9.15
C PHE A 193 2.63 15.78 9.61
N PHE A 194 1.86 14.77 9.22
CA PHE A 194 0.51 14.58 9.72
C PHE A 194 0.27 13.12 10.08
N ILE A 195 -0.11 12.85 11.32
CA ILE A 195 -0.37 11.50 11.82
C ILE A 195 -1.79 11.38 12.34
N THR A 196 -2.49 10.33 11.93
CA THR A 196 -3.87 10.09 12.35
C THR A 196 -4.16 8.60 12.50
N ARG A 197 -5.06 8.27 13.44
CA ARG A 197 -5.54 6.90 13.65
C ARG A 197 -6.92 6.77 12.99
N ILE A 198 -7.04 5.80 12.10
CA ILE A 198 -8.30 5.48 11.45
C ILE A 198 -9.11 4.55 12.35
N LYS A 199 -10.40 4.84 12.50
CA LYS A 199 -11.29 4.06 13.38
C LYS A 199 -11.93 2.88 12.66
N THR A 200 -12.30 3.06 11.39
CA THR A 200 -12.97 2.04 10.56
C THR A 200 -12.07 0.84 10.28
N LEU A 201 -10.78 1.10 10.10
CA LEU A 201 -9.73 0.09 9.99
C LEU A 201 -8.70 0.39 11.07
N PRO A 202 -8.36 -0.56 11.95
CA PRO A 202 -7.48 -0.33 13.10
C PRO A 202 -6.02 -0.14 12.63
N MET A 203 -5.73 1.04 12.08
CA MET A 203 -4.42 1.42 11.56
C MET A 203 -4.11 2.89 11.86
N THR A 204 -2.83 3.21 11.93
CA THR A 204 -2.31 4.58 11.99
C THR A 204 -1.64 4.95 10.68
N ILE A 205 -1.99 6.11 10.15
CA ILE A 205 -1.43 6.65 8.90
C ILE A 205 -0.57 7.87 9.25
N LEU A 206 0.67 7.87 8.77
CA LEU A 206 1.55 9.03 8.73
C LEU A 206 1.69 9.49 7.28
N ARG A 207 1.46 10.78 7.07
CA ARG A 207 1.84 11.50 5.86
C ARG A 207 3.08 12.34 6.16
N VAL A 208 4.10 12.20 5.32
CA VAL A 208 5.29 13.05 5.33
C VAL A 208 5.30 13.82 4.01
N TYR A 209 5.01 15.11 4.05
CA TYR A 209 5.12 15.99 2.88
C TYR A 209 6.45 16.73 2.95
N VAL A 210 7.34 16.43 2.01
CA VAL A 210 8.66 17.02 1.90
C VAL A 210 8.57 18.34 1.15
N HIS A 211 9.28 19.34 1.67
CA HIS A 211 9.41 20.67 1.11
C HIS A 211 10.83 20.86 0.58
N ASP A 212 10.96 21.19 -0.70
CA ASP A 212 12.24 21.35 -1.39
C ASP A 212 12.76 22.79 -1.28
N SER A 213 12.90 23.26 -0.04
CA SER A 213 13.46 24.58 0.23
C SER A 213 14.03 24.64 1.66
N PRO A 214 15.13 25.39 1.86
CA PRO A 214 15.62 25.69 3.21
C PRO A 214 14.69 26.64 3.97
N TYR A 215 13.78 27.33 3.28
CA TYR A 215 12.85 28.29 3.89
C TYR A 215 11.51 27.63 4.18
N SER A 216 11.05 27.75 5.43
CA SER A 216 9.68 27.40 5.83
C SER A 216 8.79 28.64 5.74
N THR A 217 8.55 29.17 4.55
CA THR A 217 7.60 30.29 4.36
C THR A 217 6.51 29.89 3.37
N GLU A 218 5.31 30.45 3.51
CA GLU A 218 4.20 30.16 2.58
C GLU A 218 4.56 30.51 1.13
N ALA A 219 5.31 31.59 0.92
CA ALA A 219 5.81 31.96 -0.40
C ALA A 219 6.74 30.89 -1.00
N SER A 220 7.63 30.29 -0.19
CA SER A 220 8.49 29.20 -0.63
C SER A 220 7.67 27.94 -0.95
N LEU A 221 6.67 27.61 -0.13
CA LEU A 221 5.71 26.53 -0.40
C LEU A 221 4.92 26.75 -1.70
N ALA A 222 4.55 27.99 -2.00
CA ALA A 222 3.79 28.34 -3.19
C ALA A 222 4.63 28.35 -4.48
N ALA A 223 5.91 28.74 -4.39
CA ALA A 223 6.84 28.79 -5.53
C ALA A 223 7.16 27.39 -6.10
N ASP A 224 6.92 26.36 -5.31
CA ASP A 224 7.30 24.98 -5.54
C ASP A 224 6.38 24.25 -6.57
N THR A 225 5.73 25.03 -7.46
CA THR A 225 4.74 24.59 -8.46
C THR A 225 5.35 24.13 -9.79
N ASN A 226 6.61 24.52 -10.08
CA ASN A 226 7.22 24.38 -11.41
C ASN A 226 8.19 23.20 -11.58
N GLY A 227 8.44 22.42 -10.53
CA GLY A 227 9.31 21.23 -10.60
C GLY A 227 8.60 20.03 -11.28
N PRO A 228 9.24 19.34 -12.25
CA PRO A 228 8.67 18.15 -12.86
C PRO A 228 8.59 16.97 -11.88
N ASP A 229 7.37 16.46 -11.69
CA ASP A 229 6.98 15.07 -11.39
C ASP A 229 7.56 14.32 -10.17
N GLY A 230 8.14 15.02 -9.19
CA GLY A 230 8.53 14.44 -7.89
C GLY A 230 7.35 14.12 -6.98
N ALA A 231 7.36 12.93 -6.37
CA ALA A 231 6.45 12.56 -5.28
C ALA A 231 6.79 13.36 -4.01
N LYS A 232 6.02 14.41 -3.69
CA LYS A 232 6.28 15.26 -2.51
C LYS A 232 5.76 14.67 -1.19
N ALA A 233 4.77 13.78 -1.24
CA ALA A 233 4.22 13.12 -0.06
C ALA A 233 4.58 11.64 0.00
N VAL A 234 4.92 11.13 1.17
CA VAL A 234 5.08 9.69 1.40
C VAL A 234 4.16 9.27 2.53
N PHE A 235 3.46 8.17 2.34
CA PHE A 235 2.57 7.58 3.33
C PHE A 235 3.18 6.35 3.97
N PHE A 236 3.03 6.28 5.29
CA PHE A 236 3.39 5.12 6.10
C PHE A 236 2.18 4.68 6.91
N ILE A 237 1.94 3.37 6.97
CA ILE A 237 0.80 2.81 7.68
C ILE A 237 1.28 1.74 8.65
N TRP A 238 0.82 1.84 9.89
CA TRP A 238 0.99 0.82 10.93
C TRP A 238 -0.37 0.20 11.25
N PRO A 239 -0.62 -1.06 10.85
CA PRO A 239 -1.76 -1.80 11.35
C PRO A 239 -1.58 -2.09 12.85
N ASN A 240 -2.64 -1.96 13.63
CA ASN A 240 -2.57 -2.21 15.07
C ASN A 240 -2.21 -3.68 15.33
N GLY A 241 -1.20 -3.93 16.17
CA GLY A 241 -0.77 -5.28 16.53
C GLY A 241 -0.03 -6.04 15.42
N SER A 242 0.37 -5.36 14.33
CA SER A 242 1.19 -5.95 13.27
C SER A 242 2.64 -5.51 13.38
N PRO A 243 3.62 -6.40 13.13
CA PRO A 243 5.03 -6.01 13.05
C PRO A 243 5.38 -5.32 11.73
N PHE A 244 4.42 -5.12 10.83
CA PHE A 244 4.67 -4.58 9.51
C PHE A 244 4.35 -3.09 9.42
N VAL A 245 5.17 -2.37 8.65
CA VAL A 245 4.97 -0.99 8.23
C VAL A 245 4.71 -1.01 6.72
N PHE A 246 3.57 -0.48 6.29
CA PHE A 246 3.28 -0.32 4.87
C PHE A 246 3.82 1.02 4.40
N VAL A 247 4.44 1.02 3.23
CA VAL A 247 5.16 2.17 2.68
C VAL A 247 4.64 2.42 1.28
N SER A 248 4.16 3.63 1.00
CA SER A 248 3.72 4.00 -0.35
C SER A 248 4.92 4.07 -1.29
N LEU A 249 4.84 3.36 -2.41
CA LEU A 249 5.84 3.38 -3.47
C LEU A 249 5.66 4.56 -4.42
N SER A 250 4.43 5.09 -4.53
CA SER A 250 4.06 6.22 -5.36
C SER A 250 3.14 7.16 -4.60
N THR A 251 3.08 8.42 -5.02
CA THR A 251 2.10 9.42 -4.55
C THR A 251 0.77 9.31 -5.24
N HIS A 252 0.75 8.84 -6.49
CA HIS A 252 -0.48 8.65 -7.28
C HIS A 252 -0.38 7.44 -8.22
N LEU A 253 -1.53 6.98 -8.69
CA LEU A 253 -1.65 5.96 -9.71
C LEU A 253 -0.99 6.42 -11.01
N GLY A 254 -0.06 5.63 -11.54
CA GLY A 254 0.63 5.90 -12.81
C GLY A 254 1.85 6.82 -12.73
N GLN A 255 2.16 7.39 -11.56
CA GLN A 255 3.35 8.23 -11.40
C GLN A 255 4.61 7.36 -11.32
N ALA A 256 5.58 7.62 -12.19
CA ALA A 256 6.93 7.10 -12.05
C ALA A 256 7.65 7.95 -10.99
N VAL A 257 7.94 7.36 -9.82
CA VAL A 257 8.71 8.08 -8.80
C VAL A 257 10.15 8.24 -9.29
N GLY A 258 10.57 9.47 -9.57
CA GLY A 258 11.94 9.81 -9.94
C GLY A 258 12.96 9.44 -8.85
N ASP A 259 14.26 9.50 -9.16
CA ASP A 259 15.33 9.11 -8.23
C ASP A 259 15.33 9.93 -6.93
N GLU A 260 15.05 11.22 -7.02
CA GLU A 260 14.96 12.10 -5.87
C GLU A 260 13.84 11.69 -4.91
N GLY A 261 12.63 11.44 -5.41
CA GLY A 261 11.51 10.96 -4.59
C GLY A 261 11.80 9.60 -3.94
N ARG A 262 12.57 8.72 -4.61
CA ARG A 262 13.05 7.46 -4.03
C ARG A 262 14.04 7.73 -2.89
N HIS A 263 15.01 8.60 -3.11
CA HIS A 263 16.00 8.96 -2.09
C HIS A 263 15.34 9.59 -0.86
N LEU A 264 14.42 10.54 -1.05
CA LEU A 264 13.65 11.17 0.03
C LEU A 264 12.87 10.14 0.85
N ARG A 265 12.17 9.22 0.18
CA ARG A 265 11.49 8.11 0.84
C ARG A 265 12.46 7.25 1.64
N ASP A 266 13.60 6.93 1.07
CA ASP A 266 14.60 6.07 1.70
C ASP A 266 15.22 6.74 2.95
N VAL A 267 15.43 8.06 2.94
CA VAL A 267 15.84 8.84 4.11
C VAL A 267 14.79 8.75 5.22
N VAL A 268 13.50 8.95 4.90
CA VAL A 268 12.43 8.82 5.90
C VAL A 268 12.33 7.39 6.44
N LEU A 269 12.46 6.38 5.56
CA LEU A 269 12.48 4.97 5.94
C LEU A 269 13.61 4.63 6.92
N GLN A 270 14.81 5.17 6.72
CA GLN A 270 15.94 4.94 7.62
C GLN A 270 15.77 5.61 8.98
N SER A 271 14.99 6.70 9.05
CA SER A 271 14.71 7.44 10.29
C SER A 271 13.60 6.79 11.12
N ILE A 272 12.66 6.05 10.52
CA ILE A 272 11.57 5.37 11.25
C ILE A 272 12.07 4.43 12.35
N PRO A 273 12.99 3.47 12.10
CA PRO A 273 13.51 2.62 13.16
C PRO A 273 14.21 3.40 14.26
N LYS A 274 14.93 4.48 13.92
CA LYS A 274 15.60 5.35 14.90
C LYS A 274 14.59 6.05 15.79
N ALA A 275 13.48 6.52 15.23
CA ALA A 275 12.41 7.17 15.99
C ALA A 275 11.72 6.24 17.01
N PHE A 276 11.69 4.92 16.73
CA PHE A 276 11.24 3.89 17.66
C PHE A 276 12.30 3.43 18.65
N SER A 277 13.58 3.63 18.32
CA SER A 277 14.69 3.11 19.10
C SER A 277 14.87 3.90 20.40
N ARG A 278 15.31 3.19 21.43
CA ARG A 278 15.69 3.73 22.75
C ARG A 278 17.07 3.19 23.11
N PRO A 279 17.76 3.76 24.11
CA PRO A 279 18.93 3.09 24.70
C PRO A 279 18.60 1.61 24.97
N SER A 280 19.53 0.71 24.64
CA SER A 280 19.39 -0.77 24.68
C SER A 280 18.33 -1.44 23.80
N ALA A 281 17.44 -0.69 23.13
CA ALA A 281 16.42 -1.23 22.22
C ALA A 281 16.49 -0.55 20.85
N ARG A 282 17.30 -1.11 19.95
CA ARG A 282 17.42 -0.65 18.56
C ARG A 282 16.51 -1.46 17.66
N TYR A 283 15.88 -0.80 16.70
CA TYR A 283 15.01 -1.45 15.71
C TYR A 283 15.57 -1.26 14.29
N GLN A 284 15.14 -2.14 13.39
CA GLN A 284 15.41 -2.07 11.96
C GLN A 284 14.17 -2.44 11.14
N LEU A 285 14.12 -1.98 9.89
CA LEU A 285 13.10 -2.38 8.92
C LEU A 285 13.68 -3.39 7.93
N GLN A 286 13.13 -4.60 7.92
CA GLN A 286 13.48 -5.68 7.01
C GLN A 286 12.53 -5.71 5.80
N GLY A 287 13.05 -6.04 4.63
CA GLY A 287 12.23 -6.23 3.43
C GLY A 287 11.42 -7.52 3.49
N THR A 288 10.17 -7.51 3.03
CA THR A 288 9.30 -8.71 3.02
C THR A 288 8.97 -9.23 1.62
N SER A 289 9.62 -8.66 0.58
CA SER A 289 9.41 -8.99 -0.84
C SER A 289 7.93 -9.05 -1.27
N PHE A 290 7.08 -8.25 -0.62
CA PHE A 290 5.65 -8.17 -0.89
C PHE A 290 5.26 -6.74 -1.28
N SER A 291 4.60 -6.60 -2.44
CA SER A 291 4.03 -5.35 -2.91
C SER A 291 2.61 -5.54 -3.41
N ALA A 292 1.71 -4.60 -3.12
CA ALA A 292 0.32 -4.67 -3.59
C ALA A 292 -0.23 -3.26 -3.83
N ARG A 293 -1.22 -3.12 -4.71
CA ARG A 293 -1.98 -1.86 -4.82
C ARG A 293 -3.10 -1.75 -3.80
N SER A 294 -3.63 -2.88 -3.32
CA SER A 294 -4.71 -2.88 -2.35
C SER A 294 -4.19 -2.88 -0.92
N LEU A 295 -4.66 -1.92 -0.12
CA LEU A 295 -4.48 -1.95 1.34
C LEU A 295 -5.12 -3.21 1.97
N SER A 296 -6.24 -3.69 1.42
CA SER A 296 -6.88 -4.91 1.90
C SER A 296 -5.98 -6.14 1.69
N ALA A 297 -5.31 -6.23 0.54
CA ALA A 297 -4.33 -7.30 0.30
C ALA A 297 -3.19 -7.24 1.33
N LEU A 298 -2.65 -6.05 1.59
CA LEU A 298 -1.61 -5.87 2.63
C LEU A 298 -2.10 -6.25 4.02
N LEU A 299 -3.34 -5.94 4.38
CA LEU A 299 -3.90 -6.34 5.67
C LEU A 299 -4.13 -7.86 5.75
N THR A 300 -4.50 -8.52 4.66
CA THR A 300 -4.65 -9.99 4.63
C THR A 300 -3.30 -10.70 4.80
N TYR A 301 -2.29 -10.30 4.02
CA TYR A 301 -0.98 -10.97 3.99
C TYR A 301 0.01 -10.46 5.06
N ARG A 302 -0.13 -9.21 5.51
CA ARG A 302 0.81 -8.52 6.42
C ARG A 302 0.09 -7.68 7.50
N GLY A 303 -1.13 -8.05 7.84
CA GLY A 303 -1.88 -7.47 8.95
C GLY A 303 -1.80 -8.30 10.24
N PRO A 304 -2.56 -7.87 11.26
CA PRO A 304 -2.65 -8.55 12.56
C PRO A 304 -3.60 -9.77 12.54
N GLY A 305 -4.22 -10.08 11.40
CA GLY A 305 -5.17 -11.18 11.27
C GLY A 305 -4.49 -12.55 11.16
N LYS A 306 -5.26 -13.61 11.40
CA LYS A 306 -4.81 -15.01 11.30
C LYS A 306 -4.44 -15.44 9.88
N THR A 307 -4.92 -14.69 8.88
CA THR A 307 -4.66 -14.97 7.46
C THR A 307 -3.23 -14.66 7.04
N ASN A 308 -2.43 -14.00 7.89
CA ASN A 308 -1.07 -13.59 7.55
C ASN A 308 -0.08 -14.75 7.34
N ALA A 309 -0.31 -15.89 8.00
CA ALA A 309 0.54 -17.09 7.97
C ALA A 309 -0.19 -18.32 7.41
N ALA A 310 -1.45 -18.17 7.00
CA ALA A 310 -2.32 -19.24 6.54
C ALA A 310 -3.08 -18.82 5.27
N ALA A 311 -2.36 -18.32 4.27
CA ALA A 311 -2.94 -17.94 2.98
C ALA A 311 -3.10 -19.15 2.04
N GLY A 312 -3.83 -18.98 0.93
CA GLY A 312 -4.06 -20.06 -0.04
C GLY A 312 -4.90 -21.19 0.56
N GLY A 313 -4.55 -22.44 0.24
CA GLY A 313 -5.23 -23.63 0.76
C GLY A 313 -5.21 -23.77 2.28
N TRP A 314 -4.29 -23.08 2.97
CA TRP A 314 -4.20 -23.08 4.43
C TRP A 314 -5.24 -22.17 5.10
N SER A 315 -6.03 -21.40 4.34
CA SER A 315 -7.02 -20.47 4.89
C SER A 315 -8.08 -21.14 5.76
N ILE A 316 -8.30 -22.44 5.59
CA ILE A 316 -9.18 -23.26 6.43
C ILE A 316 -8.81 -23.18 7.92
N PHE A 317 -7.53 -22.98 8.23
CA PHE A 317 -7.03 -22.86 9.61
C PHE A 317 -7.19 -21.44 10.17
N ALA A 318 -7.39 -20.43 9.31
CA ALA A 318 -7.66 -19.06 9.75
C ALA A 318 -9.15 -18.88 10.14
N ASP A 319 -10.05 -19.55 9.42
CA ASP A 319 -11.50 -19.34 9.50
C ASP A 319 -12.19 -20.20 10.59
N HIS A 320 -11.45 -21.06 11.31
CA HIS A 320 -11.97 -21.98 12.33
C HIS A 320 -13.12 -22.90 11.86
N SER A 321 -13.36 -22.97 10.55
CA SER A 321 -14.51 -23.68 9.96
C SER A 321 -14.46 -25.19 10.17
N PHE A 322 -13.30 -25.73 10.50
CA PHE A 322 -13.07 -27.17 10.70
C PHE A 322 -13.10 -27.60 12.17
N ASN A 323 -12.81 -26.69 13.11
CA ASN A 323 -12.66 -27.05 14.52
C ASN A 323 -13.94 -26.72 15.28
N GLN A 324 -14.74 -27.76 15.55
CA GLN A 324 -15.76 -27.69 16.60
C GLN A 324 -15.06 -27.52 17.95
N ASN A 325 -15.63 -26.68 18.82
CA ASN A 325 -15.10 -26.51 20.17
C ASN A 325 -15.11 -27.89 20.84
N ALA A 326 -14.04 -28.26 21.53
CA ALA A 326 -13.90 -29.57 22.17
C ALA A 326 -14.93 -29.81 23.29
N LEU A 327 -15.83 -28.87 23.57
CA LEU A 327 -16.95 -29.00 24.51
C LEU A 327 -18.32 -29.01 23.80
N ASP A 328 -18.35 -28.89 22.47
CA ASP A 328 -19.55 -28.87 21.64
C ASP A 328 -19.96 -30.28 21.22
N PHE A 329 -20.25 -31.14 22.21
CA PHE A 329 -20.57 -32.55 21.99
C PHE A 329 -22.05 -32.83 21.72
N VAL A 330 -22.93 -31.83 21.83
CA VAL A 330 -24.38 -32.08 21.97
C VAL A 330 -25.13 -32.06 20.63
N THR A 331 -24.57 -31.50 19.55
CA THR A 331 -25.30 -31.45 18.26
C THR A 331 -24.38 -31.46 17.04
N ALA A 332 -23.66 -32.56 16.80
CA ALA A 332 -23.11 -32.81 15.47
C ALA A 332 -23.14 -34.30 15.12
N PRO A 333 -23.97 -34.75 14.15
CA PRO A 333 -23.76 -36.04 13.54
C PRO A 333 -22.40 -36.04 12.85
N ARG A 334 -21.63 -37.13 13.06
CA ARG A 334 -20.34 -37.39 12.42
C ARG A 334 -20.34 -36.98 10.95
N ALA A 335 -19.38 -36.14 10.58
CA ALA A 335 -19.07 -35.80 9.19
C ALA A 335 -18.67 -37.07 8.41
N SER A 336 -19.68 -37.70 7.83
CA SER A 336 -19.57 -38.66 6.74
C SER A 336 -20.60 -38.23 5.69
N GLN A 337 -20.44 -37.03 5.16
CA GLN A 337 -21.15 -36.59 3.98
C GLN A 337 -20.20 -35.82 3.08
N GLU A 338 -19.98 -36.43 1.92
CA GLU A 338 -19.52 -35.78 0.70
C GLU A 338 -20.24 -34.42 0.56
N ALA A 339 -19.48 -33.34 0.40
CA ALA A 339 -20.04 -32.04 0.10
C ALA A 339 -20.59 -32.03 -1.35
N SER A 340 -21.76 -32.64 -1.56
CA SER A 340 -22.69 -32.29 -2.62
C SER A 340 -23.45 -31.03 -2.20
N GLY A 341 -22.79 -29.88 -2.30
CA GLY A 341 -23.44 -28.58 -2.09
C GLY A 341 -24.29 -28.20 -3.31
N SER A 342 -25.49 -28.75 -3.40
CA SER A 342 -26.61 -28.13 -4.14
C SER A 342 -27.24 -27.09 -3.23
N LEU A 343 -26.89 -25.82 -3.43
CA LEU A 343 -27.65 -24.70 -2.90
C LEU A 343 -28.47 -24.14 -4.06
N GLU A 344 -29.69 -24.66 -4.21
CA GLU A 344 -30.74 -24.00 -4.98
C GLU A 344 -31.11 -22.71 -4.24
N ASN A 345 -30.83 -21.57 -4.86
CA ASN A 345 -31.29 -20.27 -4.39
C ASN A 345 -32.41 -19.83 -5.33
N GLU A 346 -33.65 -20.07 -4.92
CA GLU A 346 -34.84 -19.46 -5.53
C GLU A 346 -34.81 -17.95 -5.26
N MET A 347 -34.41 -17.17 -6.27
CA MET A 347 -34.83 -15.78 -6.38
C MET A 347 -35.39 -15.54 -7.77
N ALA A 348 -36.71 -15.31 -7.81
CA ALA A 348 -37.47 -14.89 -8.97
C ALA A 348 -36.82 -13.67 -9.64
N VAL A 349 -36.53 -13.79 -10.95
CA VAL A 349 -36.19 -12.64 -11.80
C VAL A 349 -37.24 -12.56 -12.90
N SER A 350 -37.98 -11.46 -12.85
CA SER A 350 -38.89 -10.99 -13.88
C SER A 350 -38.16 -10.82 -15.22
N SER A 351 -38.78 -11.36 -16.26
CA SER A 351 -38.30 -11.31 -17.64
C SER A 351 -38.36 -9.88 -18.21
N ILE A 352 -37.21 -9.28 -18.49
CA ILE A 352 -37.09 -8.15 -19.44
C ILE A 352 -36.44 -8.68 -20.71
N ARG A 353 -37.20 -8.69 -21.80
CA ARG A 353 -36.74 -9.04 -23.15
C ARG A 353 -35.94 -7.86 -23.72
N VAL A 354 -34.72 -8.12 -24.20
CA VAL A 354 -33.97 -7.19 -25.07
C VAL A 354 -33.51 -7.96 -26.31
N GLY A 355 -33.70 -7.32 -27.47
CA GLY A 355 -33.62 -7.88 -28.82
C GLY A 355 -32.21 -8.19 -29.36
N PRO A 356 -32.13 -8.56 -30.65
CA PRO A 356 -31.05 -9.37 -31.19
C PRO A 356 -29.87 -8.52 -31.69
N GLY A 357 -28.64 -8.89 -31.32
CA GLY A 357 -27.44 -8.23 -31.82
C GLY A 357 -26.13 -8.97 -31.48
N ARG A 358 -25.62 -9.72 -32.48
CA ARG A 358 -24.25 -10.22 -32.69
C ARG A 358 -23.69 -11.28 -31.70
N PRO A 359 -23.19 -12.45 -32.20
CA PRO A 359 -22.81 -13.55 -31.32
C PRO A 359 -21.46 -13.26 -30.63
N ARG A 360 -21.50 -13.07 -29.31
CA ARG A 360 -20.36 -13.42 -28.45
C ARG A 360 -20.32 -14.94 -28.38
N ARG A 361 -19.13 -15.54 -28.54
CA ARG A 361 -18.91 -16.96 -28.23
C ARG A 361 -19.39 -17.22 -26.79
N VAL A 362 -20.54 -17.86 -26.68
CA VAL A 362 -21.05 -18.42 -25.44
C VAL A 362 -20.15 -19.60 -25.13
N VAL A 363 -19.39 -19.52 -24.05
CA VAL A 363 -18.70 -20.67 -23.49
C VAL A 363 -19.81 -21.54 -22.92
N ASP A 364 -20.00 -22.74 -23.49
CA ASP A 364 -21.02 -23.68 -23.04
C ASP A 364 -20.81 -23.99 -21.55
N ASN A 365 -21.78 -23.55 -20.74
CA ASN A 365 -21.82 -23.77 -19.30
C ASN A 365 -22.49 -25.12 -18.99
N THR A 366 -22.13 -26.17 -19.73
CA THR A 366 -22.52 -27.54 -19.39
C THR A 366 -21.58 -28.03 -18.31
N GLU A 367 -22.04 -28.05 -17.05
CA GLU A 367 -21.28 -28.59 -15.92
C GLU A 367 -21.04 -30.09 -16.13
N THR A 368 -19.86 -30.45 -16.62
CA THR A 368 -19.42 -31.84 -16.68
C THR A 368 -18.93 -32.27 -15.29
N PRO A 369 -18.97 -33.57 -14.95
CA PRO A 369 -18.38 -34.05 -13.70
C PRO A 369 -16.90 -33.66 -13.56
N GLU A 370 -16.19 -33.53 -14.68
CA GLU A 370 -14.81 -33.07 -14.71
C GLU A 370 -14.65 -31.60 -14.33
N THR A 371 -15.50 -30.69 -14.83
CA THR A 371 -15.45 -29.28 -14.43
C THR A 371 -15.75 -29.12 -12.94
N LYS A 372 -16.68 -29.92 -12.41
CA LYS A 372 -16.96 -29.95 -10.96
C LYS A 372 -15.76 -30.45 -10.15
N ARG A 373 -15.05 -31.48 -10.62
CA ARG A 373 -13.81 -31.96 -9.99
C ARG A 373 -12.74 -30.89 -10.01
N ARG A 374 -12.48 -30.24 -11.15
CA ARG A 374 -11.48 -29.16 -11.29
C ARG A 374 -11.77 -28.00 -10.35
N ARG A 375 -13.04 -27.60 -10.24
CA ARG A 375 -13.47 -26.55 -9.30
C ARG A 375 -13.24 -26.92 -7.84
N ARG A 376 -13.54 -28.16 -7.43
CA ARG A 376 -13.23 -28.66 -6.08
C ARG A 376 -11.73 -28.68 -5.80
N VAL A 377 -10.91 -29.08 -6.78
CA VAL A 377 -9.44 -29.02 -6.66
C VAL A 377 -8.96 -27.58 -6.49
N ALA A 378 -9.49 -26.64 -7.29
CA ALA A 378 -9.16 -25.22 -7.16
C ALA A 378 -9.58 -24.68 -5.79
N GLU A 379 -10.78 -24.99 -5.30
CA GLU A 379 -11.25 -24.60 -3.97
C GLU A 379 -10.36 -25.16 -2.85
N GLY A 380 -9.89 -26.41 -2.96
CA GLY A 380 -8.96 -26.99 -1.99
C GLY A 380 -7.56 -26.37 -2.02
N ARG A 381 -7.05 -26.03 -3.22
CA ARG A 381 -5.71 -25.44 -3.39
C ARG A 381 -5.63 -23.97 -3.00
N PHE A 382 -6.66 -23.18 -3.31
CA PHE A 382 -6.69 -21.73 -3.06
C PHE A 382 -7.48 -21.35 -1.80
N GLY A 383 -8.27 -22.27 -1.24
CA GLY A 383 -9.08 -22.01 -0.06
C GLY A 383 -10.10 -20.89 -0.28
N SER A 384 -10.18 -19.98 0.71
CA SER A 384 -11.04 -18.79 0.65
C SER A 384 -10.43 -17.63 -0.16
N SER A 385 -9.16 -17.76 -0.59
CA SER A 385 -8.41 -16.73 -1.32
C SER A 385 -8.54 -16.83 -2.84
N ALA A 386 -7.94 -15.86 -3.55
CA ALA A 386 -7.85 -15.81 -5.01
C ALA A 386 -9.22 -15.85 -5.71
N LYS A 387 -10.23 -15.20 -5.12
CA LYS A 387 -11.56 -15.09 -5.73
C LYS A 387 -11.59 -13.88 -6.66
N PRO A 388 -12.36 -13.93 -7.75
CA PRO A 388 -12.55 -12.75 -8.58
C PRO A 388 -13.17 -11.63 -7.74
N ASN A 389 -12.57 -10.44 -7.78
CA ASN A 389 -13.04 -9.23 -7.09
C ASN A 389 -13.05 -9.30 -5.55
N ASP A 390 -12.21 -10.13 -4.92
CA ASP A 390 -12.03 -10.15 -3.46
C ASP A 390 -11.34 -8.89 -2.88
N GLY A 391 -10.87 -7.99 -3.74
CA GLY A 391 -10.13 -6.79 -3.35
C GLY A 391 -8.72 -7.07 -2.83
N GLN A 392 -8.24 -8.31 -2.92
CA GLN A 392 -6.92 -8.75 -2.48
C GLN A 392 -5.95 -8.96 -3.65
N GLY A 393 -6.23 -8.32 -4.78
CA GLY A 393 -5.49 -8.46 -6.02
C GLY A 393 -3.99 -8.19 -5.90
N VAL A 394 -3.20 -9.19 -6.27
CA VAL A 394 -1.75 -9.09 -6.50
C VAL A 394 -1.53 -8.93 -8.00
N GLU A 395 -0.96 -7.79 -8.41
CA GLU A 395 -0.86 -7.45 -9.82
C GLU A 395 0.34 -8.08 -10.53
N HIS A 396 1.40 -8.34 -9.78
CA HIS A 396 2.65 -8.84 -10.31
C HIS A 396 3.22 -9.87 -9.36
N PHE A 397 3.62 -11.01 -9.91
CA PHE A 397 4.24 -12.09 -9.19
C PHE A 397 5.39 -12.65 -10.04
N GLU A 398 6.59 -12.65 -9.50
CA GLU A 398 7.80 -13.09 -10.21
C GLU A 398 8.54 -14.15 -9.40
N VAL A 399 8.94 -15.24 -10.04
CA VAL A 399 9.64 -16.33 -9.38
C VAL A 399 10.81 -16.82 -10.22
N ARG A 400 11.95 -17.04 -9.56
CA ARG A 400 13.09 -17.79 -10.12
C ARG A 400 13.05 -19.21 -9.59
N ILE A 401 13.30 -20.21 -10.42
CA ILE A 401 13.42 -21.59 -10.00
C ILE A 401 14.91 -21.91 -9.88
N ASP A 402 15.35 -22.26 -8.67
CA ASP A 402 16.69 -22.81 -8.40
C ASP A 402 16.59 -24.27 -7.91
N ASP A 403 15.50 -24.95 -8.27
CA ASP A 403 15.37 -26.38 -8.04
C ASP A 403 16.25 -27.15 -9.04
N PRO A 404 16.92 -28.22 -8.60
CA PRO A 404 17.64 -29.10 -9.49
C PRO A 404 16.70 -29.67 -10.55
N PHE A 405 17.14 -29.70 -11.81
CA PHE A 405 16.38 -30.35 -12.85
C PHE A 405 16.33 -31.86 -12.58
N PRO A 406 15.17 -32.53 -12.73
CA PRO A 406 15.09 -33.97 -12.57
C PRO A 406 16.05 -34.65 -13.54
N ALA A 407 16.93 -35.51 -13.03
CA ALA A 407 17.73 -36.36 -13.90
C ALA A 407 16.77 -37.25 -14.71
N ILE A 408 16.79 -37.10 -16.04
CA ILE A 408 16.05 -38.00 -16.92
C ILE A 408 16.77 -39.35 -16.81
N PRO A 409 16.13 -40.42 -16.28
CA PRO A 409 16.79 -41.72 -16.23
C PRO A 409 17.05 -42.14 -17.68
N HIS A 410 18.32 -42.09 -18.09
CA HIS A 410 18.75 -42.66 -19.35
C HIS A 410 18.39 -44.13 -19.33
N GLY A 411 17.52 -44.55 -20.26
CA GLY A 411 17.28 -45.97 -20.51
C GLY A 411 18.62 -46.65 -20.84
N PRO A 412 18.78 -47.95 -20.51
CA PRO A 412 20.01 -48.68 -20.79
C PRO A 412 20.16 -48.85 -22.30
N GLY A 413 20.82 -47.90 -22.97
CA GLY A 413 21.01 -47.96 -24.43
C GLY A 413 21.34 -46.66 -25.17
N ALA A 414 21.52 -45.52 -24.52
CA ALA A 414 21.99 -44.31 -25.21
C ALA A 414 23.52 -44.21 -25.12
N GLN A 415 24.15 -44.34 -26.28
CA GLN A 415 25.59 -44.28 -26.52
C GLN A 415 26.24 -43.01 -25.97
N ALA A 416 27.46 -43.23 -25.46
CA ALA A 416 28.63 -42.36 -25.43
C ALA A 416 28.41 -40.84 -25.54
N ASP A 417 28.82 -40.18 -24.46
CA ASP A 417 29.16 -38.77 -24.33
C ASP A 417 29.58 -38.13 -25.66
N VAL A 418 28.73 -37.25 -26.19
CA VAL A 418 29.22 -36.13 -26.98
C VAL A 418 29.70 -35.11 -25.97
N ASP A 419 31.01 -35.06 -25.82
CA ASP A 419 31.75 -34.06 -25.07
C ASP A 419 31.41 -32.65 -25.59
N THR A 420 30.44 -31.98 -24.96
CA THR A 420 30.11 -30.56 -25.20
C THR A 420 30.90 -29.62 -24.30
N SER A 421 32.14 -30.00 -23.92
CA SER A 421 33.05 -29.14 -23.15
C SER A 421 33.66 -27.98 -23.95
N GLU A 422 33.26 -27.75 -25.21
CA GLU A 422 33.65 -26.57 -26.01
C GLU A 422 32.46 -25.69 -26.43
N ILE A 423 31.74 -25.14 -25.45
CA ILE A 423 31.13 -23.80 -25.61
C ILE A 423 31.56 -22.94 -24.42
N SER A 424 32.87 -22.83 -24.21
CA SER A 424 33.44 -21.75 -23.41
C SER A 424 33.92 -20.64 -24.34
N ASN A 425 33.64 -19.40 -23.96
CA ASN A 425 34.22 -18.18 -24.52
C ASN A 425 33.83 -17.77 -25.95
N SER A 426 32.56 -17.40 -26.14
CA SER A 426 32.26 -16.24 -26.98
C SER A 426 31.78 -15.10 -26.09
N GLY A 427 32.60 -14.05 -25.98
CA GLY A 427 32.33 -12.82 -25.24
C GLY A 427 31.03 -12.14 -25.69
N GLY A 428 29.93 -12.60 -25.13
CA GLY A 428 28.59 -12.09 -25.37
C GLY A 428 28.46 -10.69 -24.81
N LYS A 429 28.66 -9.73 -25.72
CA LYS A 429 28.19 -8.33 -25.71
C LYS A 429 27.64 -7.87 -24.37
N GLN A 430 28.36 -6.92 -23.75
CA GLN A 430 27.84 -6.05 -22.70
C GLN A 430 26.53 -5.39 -23.18
N THR A 431 25.41 -6.08 -23.02
CA THR A 431 24.09 -5.47 -23.06
C THR A 431 24.05 -4.57 -21.84
N ARG A 432 24.03 -3.25 -22.09
CA ARG A 432 23.90 -2.16 -21.11
C ARG A 432 23.35 -2.67 -19.79
N LYS A 433 24.22 -2.83 -18.77
CA LYS A 433 23.85 -3.29 -17.43
C LYS A 433 22.71 -2.41 -16.91
N GLY A 434 21.48 -2.90 -17.08
CA GLY A 434 20.36 -2.45 -16.29
C GLY A 434 20.65 -2.75 -14.83
N ARG A 435 19.94 -2.06 -13.94
CA ARG A 435 20.01 -2.30 -12.49
C ARG A 435 19.82 -3.81 -12.22
N PRO A 436 20.71 -4.46 -11.43
CA PRO A 436 20.57 -5.87 -11.09
C PRO A 436 19.17 -6.17 -10.55
N SER A 437 18.55 -7.25 -11.04
CA SER A 437 17.26 -7.70 -10.51
C SER A 437 17.46 -8.20 -9.09
N LEU A 438 16.44 -7.97 -8.24
CA LEU A 438 16.44 -8.56 -6.90
C LEU A 438 16.48 -10.09 -6.97
N LEU A 439 16.05 -10.69 -8.08
CA LEU A 439 16.09 -12.13 -8.34
C LEU A 439 17.36 -12.63 -9.03
N ASP A 440 18.41 -11.84 -9.21
CA ASP A 440 19.67 -12.35 -9.76
C ASP A 440 20.43 -13.20 -8.72
N ARG A 441 21.21 -14.22 -9.13
CA ARG A 441 21.95 -15.07 -8.17
C ARG A 441 23.02 -14.23 -7.46
N THR A 442 23.09 -14.31 -6.14
CA THR A 442 24.24 -13.77 -5.39
C THR A 442 25.44 -14.70 -5.53
N ALA A 443 26.63 -14.22 -5.15
CA ALA A 443 27.81 -15.10 -5.05
C ALA A 443 27.54 -16.27 -4.09
N GLU A 444 26.93 -15.97 -2.95
CA GLU A 444 26.49 -16.98 -1.97
C GLU A 444 25.49 -17.99 -2.57
N ASP A 445 24.51 -17.53 -3.36
CA ASP A 445 23.55 -18.44 -4.03
C ASP A 445 24.29 -19.39 -5.00
N MET A 446 25.32 -18.89 -5.71
CA MET A 446 26.10 -19.71 -6.64
C MET A 446 26.97 -20.72 -5.90
N GLU A 447 27.65 -20.30 -4.83
CA GLU A 447 28.45 -21.19 -3.97
C GLU A 447 27.58 -22.29 -3.32
N ASP A 448 26.38 -21.94 -2.87
CA ASP A 448 25.40 -22.89 -2.33
C ASP A 448 24.94 -23.93 -3.38
N ILE A 449 24.69 -23.49 -4.61
CA ILE A 449 24.28 -24.37 -5.70
C ILE A 449 25.43 -25.31 -6.10
N GLU A 450 26.65 -24.78 -6.19
CA GLU A 450 27.85 -25.55 -6.52
C GLU A 450 28.25 -26.53 -5.42
N SER A 451 28.07 -26.17 -4.15
CA SER A 451 28.47 -27.00 -3.00
C SER A 451 27.49 -28.13 -2.67
N GLU A 452 26.18 -27.95 -2.88
CA GLU A 452 25.21 -28.96 -2.48
C GLU A 452 25.16 -30.17 -3.43
N ARG A 453 25.46 -30.02 -4.74
CA ARG A 453 25.41 -31.13 -5.72
C ARG A 453 26.26 -30.85 -6.97
N ALA A 454 27.54 -31.24 -6.95
CA ALA A 454 28.46 -31.08 -8.08
C ALA A 454 27.98 -31.70 -9.42
N ASP A 455 27.06 -32.67 -9.37
CA ASP A 455 26.59 -33.43 -10.55
C ASP A 455 25.17 -33.08 -11.01
N VAL A 456 24.51 -32.06 -10.43
CA VAL A 456 23.09 -31.77 -10.73
C VAL A 456 22.90 -30.39 -11.35
N TRP A 457 22.40 -30.37 -12.59
CA TRP A 457 22.12 -29.14 -13.32
C TRP A 457 20.93 -28.38 -12.71
N VAL A 458 21.14 -27.09 -12.41
CA VAL A 458 20.10 -26.16 -11.93
C VAL A 458 19.82 -25.13 -13.02
N PRO A 459 18.63 -25.16 -13.65
CA PRO A 459 18.29 -24.20 -14.70
C PRO A 459 18.05 -22.80 -14.11
N ASP A 460 18.27 -21.73 -14.88
CA ASP A 460 17.80 -20.38 -14.53
C ASP A 460 16.48 -20.12 -15.27
N VAL A 461 15.37 -20.57 -14.67
CA VAL A 461 14.02 -20.32 -15.19
C VAL A 461 13.37 -19.23 -14.37
N ARG A 462 12.94 -18.16 -15.06
CA ARG A 462 12.18 -17.06 -14.47
C ARG A 462 10.78 -17.02 -15.04
N ILE A 463 9.79 -16.97 -14.15
CA ILE A 463 8.39 -16.88 -14.51
C ILE A 463 7.82 -15.60 -13.92
N ALA A 464 7.30 -14.73 -14.79
CA ALA A 464 6.67 -13.48 -14.40
C ALA A 464 5.21 -13.48 -14.81
N PHE A 465 4.33 -13.30 -13.83
CA PHE A 465 2.90 -13.12 -14.03
C PHE A 465 2.53 -11.64 -13.82
N SER A 466 1.62 -11.14 -14.66
CA SER A 466 1.07 -9.79 -14.52
C SER A 466 -0.42 -9.78 -14.83
N GLY A 467 -1.20 -9.03 -14.05
CA GLY A 467 -2.64 -8.88 -14.24
C GLY A 467 -3.25 -7.98 -13.17
N SER A 468 -4.58 -7.94 -13.07
CA SER A 468 -5.26 -7.27 -11.95
C SER A 468 -5.21 -8.10 -10.66
N HIS A 469 -5.33 -9.42 -10.80
CA HIS A 469 -5.17 -10.38 -9.72
C HIS A 469 -4.59 -11.68 -10.27
N VAL A 470 -3.27 -11.88 -10.11
CA VAL A 470 -2.54 -13.04 -10.63
C VAL A 470 -3.13 -14.35 -10.13
N PHE A 471 -3.24 -14.53 -8.81
CA PHE A 471 -3.69 -15.81 -8.25
C PHE A 471 -5.15 -16.16 -8.59
N ALA A 472 -6.04 -15.16 -8.69
CA ALA A 472 -7.40 -15.40 -9.19
C ALA A 472 -7.40 -15.85 -10.66
N GLY A 473 -6.50 -15.30 -11.48
CA GLY A 473 -6.29 -15.76 -12.86
C GLY A 473 -5.78 -17.21 -12.91
N VAL A 474 -4.78 -17.55 -12.09
CA VAL A 474 -4.26 -18.93 -12.01
C VAL A 474 -5.35 -19.90 -11.55
N ARG A 475 -6.15 -19.52 -10.54
CA ARG A 475 -7.30 -20.30 -10.09
C ARG A 475 -8.29 -20.55 -11.24
N GLN A 476 -8.63 -19.52 -12.01
CA GLN A 476 -9.52 -19.65 -13.16
C GLN A 476 -8.94 -20.59 -14.25
N LEU A 477 -7.62 -20.58 -14.46
CA LEU A 477 -6.95 -21.51 -15.37
C LEU A 477 -7.03 -22.96 -14.88
N VAL A 478 -7.02 -23.19 -13.57
CA VAL A 478 -7.25 -24.52 -12.98
C VAL A 478 -8.71 -24.94 -13.16
N GLU A 479 -9.66 -24.06 -12.87
CA GLU A 479 -11.10 -24.34 -13.01
C GLU A 479 -11.49 -24.67 -14.47
N THR A 480 -10.86 -23.99 -15.44
CA THR A 480 -11.06 -24.26 -16.88
C THR A 480 -10.30 -25.49 -17.39
N GLY A 481 -9.34 -26.02 -16.62
CA GLY A 481 -8.53 -27.20 -16.98
C GLY A 481 -7.34 -26.92 -17.88
N VAL A 482 -6.93 -25.66 -18.01
CA VAL A 482 -5.67 -25.29 -18.68
C VAL A 482 -4.46 -25.67 -17.81
N VAL A 483 -4.61 -25.55 -16.49
CA VAL A 483 -3.59 -25.94 -15.51
C VAL A 483 -4.09 -27.11 -14.68
N ASP A 484 -3.27 -28.16 -14.56
CA ASP A 484 -3.55 -29.29 -13.66
C ASP A 484 -3.32 -28.89 -12.20
N GLY A 485 -4.41 -28.58 -11.48
CA GLY A 485 -4.37 -28.18 -10.07
C GLY A 485 -3.85 -29.25 -9.11
N GLU A 486 -3.82 -30.52 -9.51
CA GLU A 486 -3.28 -31.61 -8.67
C GLU A 486 -1.75 -31.62 -8.68
N LYS A 487 -1.13 -31.24 -9.81
CA LYS A 487 0.33 -31.15 -9.97
C LYS A 487 0.89 -29.74 -9.76
N MET A 488 0.02 -28.74 -9.64
CA MET A 488 0.40 -27.36 -9.43
C MET A 488 1.13 -27.19 -8.08
N PRO A 489 2.33 -26.57 -8.05
CA PRO A 489 3.08 -26.37 -6.82
C PRO A 489 2.43 -25.33 -5.91
N GLY A 490 2.66 -25.45 -4.61
CA GLY A 490 2.05 -24.60 -3.59
C GLY A 490 2.34 -23.10 -3.77
N TRP A 491 3.56 -22.73 -4.19
CA TRP A 491 3.91 -21.33 -4.43
C TRP A 491 3.08 -20.63 -5.52
N MET A 492 2.43 -21.36 -6.43
CA MET A 492 1.50 -20.79 -7.43
C MET A 492 0.12 -20.43 -6.85
N THR A 493 -0.18 -20.85 -5.62
CA THR A 493 -1.46 -20.59 -4.95
C THR A 493 -1.48 -19.26 -4.18
N GLY A 494 -0.32 -18.61 -4.03
CA GLY A 494 -0.17 -17.42 -3.22
C GLY A 494 -0.01 -17.69 -1.71
N GLU A 495 0.13 -18.95 -1.29
CA GLU A 495 0.29 -19.33 0.12
C GLU A 495 1.53 -18.70 0.79
N SER A 496 2.61 -18.50 0.04
CA SER A 496 3.85 -17.92 0.57
C SER A 496 3.73 -16.41 0.85
N GLY A 497 2.65 -15.76 0.39
CA GLY A 497 2.35 -14.37 0.70
C GLY A 497 3.41 -13.37 0.25
N VAL A 498 4.19 -13.67 -0.79
CA VAL A 498 5.22 -12.78 -1.36
C VAL A 498 4.94 -12.55 -2.84
N THR A 499 5.43 -11.43 -3.37
CA THR A 499 5.27 -11.09 -4.79
C THR A 499 6.51 -11.39 -5.62
N GLN A 500 7.63 -11.66 -4.98
CA GLN A 500 8.86 -12.05 -5.66
C GLN A 500 9.68 -12.99 -4.78
N GLY A 501 10.30 -14.00 -5.38
CA GLY A 501 11.16 -14.94 -4.64
C GLY A 501 11.89 -15.94 -5.55
N ALA A 502 12.76 -16.74 -4.95
CA ALA A 502 13.38 -17.89 -5.58
C ALA A 502 12.77 -19.18 -4.99
N VAL A 503 12.59 -20.22 -5.79
CA VAL A 503 12.12 -21.53 -5.32
C VAL A 503 13.31 -22.45 -5.22
N ARG A 504 13.51 -23.03 -4.03
CA ARG A 504 14.56 -24.02 -3.75
C ARG A 504 14.01 -25.13 -2.87
N SER A 505 14.28 -26.37 -3.25
CA SER A 505 13.67 -27.58 -2.72
C SER A 505 12.14 -27.51 -2.70
N GLY A 506 11.53 -26.97 -3.76
CA GLY A 506 10.08 -26.81 -3.89
C GLY A 506 9.45 -25.77 -2.94
N ARG A 507 10.26 -25.02 -2.19
CA ARG A 507 9.79 -23.97 -1.26
C ARG A 507 10.24 -22.59 -1.70
N MET A 508 9.39 -21.62 -1.47
CA MET A 508 9.71 -20.22 -1.77
C MET A 508 10.67 -19.65 -0.71
N LYS A 509 11.79 -19.10 -1.18
CA LYS A 509 12.78 -18.35 -0.41
C LYS A 509 12.78 -16.90 -0.86
N THR A 510 12.80 -15.97 0.10
CA THR A 510 12.98 -14.53 -0.17
C THR A 510 14.35 -14.08 0.27
N LYS A 511 14.98 -13.19 -0.50
CA LYS A 511 16.22 -12.52 -0.07
C LYS A 511 15.97 -11.67 1.18
N GLY A 512 16.81 -11.87 2.20
CA GLY A 512 16.73 -11.16 3.49
C GLY A 512 15.80 -11.83 4.49
N ALA A 513 15.95 -13.15 4.68
CA ALA A 513 15.17 -14.01 5.57
C ALA A 513 14.60 -13.26 6.78
N VAL A 514 13.29 -13.05 6.76
CA VAL A 514 12.55 -12.52 7.88
C VAL A 514 12.04 -13.75 8.66
N PRO A 515 12.53 -14.04 9.87
CA PRO A 515 12.04 -15.19 10.62
C PRO A 515 10.53 -15.07 10.86
N GLY A 516 9.76 -16.10 10.50
CA GLY A 516 8.30 -16.16 10.72
C GLY A 516 7.44 -15.51 9.64
N VAL A 517 7.92 -15.40 8.41
CA VAL A 517 7.14 -15.06 7.20
C VAL A 517 7.17 -16.20 6.22
#